data_AF-A0A9D9Z3Y6-F1
#
_entry.id   AF-A0A9D9Z3Y6-F1
#
_cell.length_a   1.000
_cell.length_b   1.000
_cell.length_c   1.000
_cell.angle_alpha   90.00
_cell.angle_beta   90.00
_cell.angle_gamma   90.00
#
_symmetry.space_group_name_H-M   'P 1'
#
loop_
_entity.id
_entity.type
_entity.pdbx_description
1 polymer ?
#
loop_
_entity_poly.entity_id
_entity_poly.type
_entity_poly.pdbx_seq_one_letter_code
_entity_poly.pdbx_strand_id
1 'polypeptide(L)'
;MACLLFAAGAASGADSDLVNERFTTSGEDMEAHWAIDCSATVAALTEPGAQGAGQRRAELADALRKCGFIYQPPGADTVDHCPDYNRVLQALEKDDTSALDKSLEQAAACATTLH
;
A
#
# COMPACT_ATOMS: atom_id res chain seq x y z
N MET A 1 -4.11 67.25 15.51
CA MET A 1 -2.73 67.15 16.00
C MET A 1 -2.63 65.86 16.82
N ALA A 2 -1.75 64.94 16.39
CA ALA A 2 -1.35 63.66 17.00
C ALA A 2 -2.42 62.56 17.14
N CYS A 3 -2.15 61.27 16.91
CA CYS A 3 -1.22 60.55 16.04
C CYS A 3 -1.71 59.08 16.05
N LEU A 4 -1.73 58.45 14.87
CA LEU A 4 -2.13 57.05 14.64
C LEU A 4 -1.10 56.08 15.24
N LEU A 5 -1.56 55.03 15.92
CA LEU A 5 -0.84 53.76 16.07
C LEU A 5 -1.84 52.60 16.12
N PHE A 6 -2.24 52.10 14.95
CA PHE A 6 -2.64 50.70 14.83
C PHE A 6 -1.44 49.97 14.23
N ALA A 7 -0.87 49.06 15.02
CA ALA A 7 0.20 48.19 14.57
C ALA A 7 -0.35 47.31 13.43
N ALA A 8 0.17 47.52 12.23
CA ALA A 8 0.01 46.59 11.14
C ALA A 8 0.70 45.28 11.55
N GLY A 9 -0.08 44.23 11.78
CA GLY A 9 0.46 42.87 11.79
C GLY A 9 1.03 42.60 10.40
N ALA A 10 2.35 42.70 10.28
CA ALA A 10 3.05 42.24 9.10
C ALA A 10 2.93 40.72 9.05
N ALA A 11 1.97 40.22 8.27
CA ALA A 11 2.07 38.89 7.69
C ALA A 11 3.19 38.97 6.63
N SER A 12 4.44 38.93 7.09
CA SER A 12 5.56 38.67 6.18
C SER A 12 5.51 37.18 5.88
N GLY A 13 5.05 36.87 4.67
CA GLY A 13 5.18 35.55 4.07
C GLY A 13 6.62 35.07 4.20
N ALA A 14 6.81 34.09 5.09
CA ALA A 14 7.87 33.12 4.91
C ALA A 14 7.25 32.04 4.01
N ASP A 15 7.37 32.26 2.70
CA ASP A 15 7.52 31.18 1.73
C ASP A 15 8.76 30.38 2.16
N SER A 16 8.62 29.58 3.20
CA SER A 16 9.53 28.49 3.50
C SER A 16 8.89 27.29 2.86
N ASP A 17 9.08 27.22 1.55
CA ASP A 17 9.38 26.01 0.79
C ASP A 17 9.41 24.77 1.70
N LEU A 18 8.22 24.23 1.99
CA LEU A 18 8.08 22.93 2.61
C LEU A 18 8.42 21.96 1.50
N VAL A 19 9.72 21.83 1.22
CA VAL A 19 10.26 20.70 0.49
C VAL A 19 9.83 19.50 1.33
N ASN A 20 8.75 18.86 0.89
CA ASN A 20 8.32 17.60 1.45
C ASN A 20 9.36 16.61 0.92
N GLU A 21 10.54 16.60 1.56
CA GLU A 21 11.61 15.63 1.42
C GLU A 21 10.99 14.28 1.81
N ARG A 22 10.16 13.74 0.92
CA ARG A 22 9.51 12.46 1.09
C ARG A 22 10.66 11.47 1.05
N PHE A 23 11.05 10.97 2.22
CA PHE A 23 11.94 9.82 2.30
C PHE A 23 11.37 8.73 1.41
N THR A 24 11.98 8.52 0.25
CA THR A 24 11.59 7.45 -0.68
C THR A 24 12.26 6.19 -0.20
N THR A 25 11.69 5.59 0.85
CA THR A 25 12.05 4.23 1.25
C THR A 25 11.62 3.29 0.13
N SER A 26 12.52 2.41 -0.29
CA SER A 26 12.19 1.41 -1.32
C SER A 26 11.15 0.42 -0.80
N GLY A 27 10.47 -0.29 -1.71
CA GLY A 27 9.54 -1.34 -1.32
C GLY A 27 10.22 -2.44 -0.50
N GLU A 28 11.40 -2.87 -0.93
CA GLU A 28 12.22 -3.89 -0.25
C GLU A 28 12.62 -3.47 1.17
N ASP A 29 12.98 -2.20 1.38
CA ASP A 29 13.31 -1.70 2.72
C ASP A 29 12.08 -1.69 3.63
N MET A 30 10.89 -1.40 3.09
CA MET A 30 9.64 -1.48 3.85
C MET A 30 9.27 -2.92 4.19
N GLU A 31 9.45 -3.86 3.25
CA GLU A 31 9.27 -5.29 3.47
C GLU A 31 10.18 -5.81 4.60
N ALA A 32 11.47 -5.48 4.54
CA ALA A 32 12.44 -5.81 5.57
C ALA A 32 12.07 -5.19 6.93
N HIS A 33 11.65 -3.91 6.94
CA HIS A 33 11.25 -3.21 8.15
C HIS A 33 10.03 -3.84 8.83
N TRP A 34 9.06 -4.33 8.05
CA TRP A 34 7.85 -4.97 8.55
C TRP A 34 7.95 -6.49 8.67
N ALA A 35 9.12 -7.06 8.36
CA ALA A 35 9.40 -8.50 8.35
C ALA A 35 8.35 -9.29 7.54
N ILE A 36 8.05 -8.80 6.33
CA ILE A 36 7.07 -9.37 5.41
C ILE A 36 7.73 -9.64 4.06
N ASP A 37 7.27 -10.69 3.38
CA ASP A 37 7.60 -10.96 1.98
C ASP A 37 6.28 -10.97 1.19
N CYS A 38 6.05 -9.94 0.38
CA CYS A 38 4.78 -9.80 -0.33
C CYS A 38 4.63 -10.81 -1.47
N SER A 39 5.74 -11.28 -2.05
CA SER A 39 5.72 -12.33 -3.06
C SER A 39 5.32 -13.68 -2.45
N ALA A 40 5.91 -14.04 -1.30
CA ALA A 40 5.58 -15.25 -0.57
C ALA A 40 4.16 -15.22 0.01
N THR A 41 3.67 -14.04 0.40
CA THR A 41 2.29 -13.86 0.87
C THR A 41 1.27 -14.24 -0.22
N VAL A 42 1.51 -13.82 -1.46
CA VAL A 42 0.64 -14.19 -2.59
C VAL A 42 0.77 -15.67 -2.92
N ALA A 43 1.99 -16.22 -2.92
CA ALA A 43 2.21 -17.65 -3.14
C ALA A 43 1.50 -18.53 -2.09
N ALA A 44 1.51 -18.10 -0.82
CA ALA A 44 0.85 -18.81 0.28
C ALA A 44 -0.67 -18.93 0.08
N LEU A 45 -1.31 -18.04 -0.67
CA LEU A 45 -2.75 -18.12 -0.96
C LEU A 45 -3.11 -19.24 -1.95
N THR A 46 -2.12 -19.80 -2.64
CA THR A 46 -2.30 -20.96 -3.53
C THR A 46 -2.17 -22.30 -2.78
N GLU A 47 -1.74 -22.27 -1.51
CA GLU A 47 -1.62 -23.47 -0.70
C GLU A 47 -3.00 -24.02 -0.30
N PRO A 48 -3.18 -25.37 -0.26
CA PRO A 48 -4.43 -25.96 0.16
C PRO A 48 -4.86 -25.48 1.55
N GLY A 49 -6.08 -24.95 1.65
CA GLY A 49 -6.66 -24.50 2.92
C GLY A 49 -6.20 -23.13 3.41
N ALA A 50 -5.29 -22.44 2.72
CA ALA A 50 -4.83 -21.10 3.09
C ALA A 50 -5.95 -20.05 3.10
N GLN A 51 -6.93 -20.22 2.21
CA GLN A 51 -8.08 -19.34 2.05
C GLN A 51 -9.22 -19.68 3.03
N GLY A 52 -9.12 -20.78 3.79
CA GLY A 52 -10.16 -21.20 4.73
C GLY A 52 -10.34 -20.22 5.89
N ALA A 53 -11.56 -20.14 6.46
CA ALA A 53 -11.83 -19.29 7.61
C ALA A 53 -10.95 -19.69 8.81
N GLY A 54 -10.31 -18.71 9.45
CA GLY A 54 -9.48 -18.93 10.64
C GLY A 54 -8.32 -17.95 10.75
N GLN A 55 -7.44 -18.23 11.71
CA GLN A 55 -6.27 -17.40 12.01
C GLN A 55 -5.37 -17.20 10.78
N ARG A 56 -5.15 -18.25 9.98
CA ARG A 56 -4.31 -18.20 8.78
C ARG A 56 -4.82 -17.17 7.75
N ARG A 57 -6.13 -17.13 7.50
CA ARG A 57 -6.73 -16.16 6.59
C ARG A 57 -6.61 -14.73 7.11
N ALA A 58 -6.77 -14.52 8.42
CA ALA A 58 -6.59 -13.21 9.02
C ALA A 58 -5.13 -12.72 8.91
N GLU A 59 -4.16 -13.62 9.12
CA GLU A 59 -2.73 -13.34 8.94
C GLU A 59 -2.41 -12.99 7.48
N LEU A 60 -2.94 -13.74 6.51
CA LEU A 60 -2.76 -13.46 5.08
C LEU A 60 -3.42 -12.13 4.67
N ALA A 61 -4.61 -11.82 5.21
CA ALA A 61 -5.26 -10.53 4.96
C ALA A 61 -4.47 -9.35 5.54
N ASP A 62 -3.89 -9.48 6.73
CA ASP A 62 -3.01 -8.45 7.30
C ASP A 62 -1.74 -8.26 6.47
N ALA A 63 -1.12 -9.37 6.04
CA ALA A 63 0.04 -9.35 5.17
C ALA A 63 -0.26 -8.65 3.83
N LEU A 64 -1.34 -9.01 3.15
CA LEU A 64 -1.78 -8.35 1.91
C LEU A 64 -2.04 -6.85 2.10
N ARG A 65 -2.61 -6.44 3.24
CA ARG A 65 -2.85 -5.03 3.54
C ARG A 65 -1.54 -4.25 3.64
N LYS A 66 -0.52 -4.82 4.29
CA LYS A 66 0.84 -4.26 4.33
C LYS A 66 1.43 -4.16 2.93
N CYS A 67 1.31 -5.20 2.11
CA CYS A 67 1.78 -5.17 0.73
C CYS A 67 1.10 -4.11 -0.12
N GLY A 68 -0.20 -3.90 0.05
CA GLY A 68 -0.93 -2.78 -0.55
C GLY A 68 -0.36 -1.42 -0.12
N PHE A 69 -0.03 -1.23 1.16
CA PHE A 69 0.61 0.02 1.61
C PHE A 69 1.99 0.25 1.00
N ILE A 70 2.79 -0.81 0.80
CA ILE A 70 4.14 -0.72 0.25
C ILE A 70 4.11 -0.41 -1.25
N TYR A 71 3.33 -1.17 -2.02
CA TYR A 71 3.40 -1.16 -3.48
C TYR A 71 2.21 -0.48 -4.18
N GLN A 72 1.14 -0.17 -3.45
CA GLN A 72 -0.09 0.43 -3.97
C GLN A 72 -0.61 1.56 -3.05
N PRO A 73 0.21 2.59 -2.78
CA PRO A 73 -0.18 3.65 -1.87
C PRO A 73 -1.43 4.38 -2.38
N PRO A 74 -2.28 4.93 -1.48
CA PRO A 74 -3.48 5.66 -1.87
C PRO A 74 -3.17 6.79 -2.86
N GLY A 75 -3.95 6.87 -3.94
CA GLY A 75 -3.76 7.86 -5.02
C GLY A 75 -2.83 7.39 -6.14
N ALA A 76 -2.29 6.16 -6.06
CA ALA A 76 -1.59 5.50 -7.17
C ALA A 76 -2.55 4.78 -8.16
N ASP A 77 -3.86 5.00 -7.99
CA ASP A 77 -4.99 4.28 -8.59
C ASP A 77 -5.01 4.26 -10.14
N THR A 78 -4.14 5.04 -10.79
CA THR A 78 -4.00 5.12 -12.25
C THR A 78 -2.97 4.14 -12.82
N VAL A 79 -2.26 3.40 -11.98
CA VAL A 79 -1.23 2.44 -12.40
C VAL A 79 -1.78 1.03 -12.25
N ASP A 80 -1.76 0.25 -13.34
CA ASP A 80 -2.01 -1.19 -13.24
C ASP A 80 -0.89 -1.83 -12.41
N HIS A 81 -1.24 -2.35 -11.25
CA HIS A 81 -0.30 -2.96 -10.32
C HIS A 81 -0.10 -4.45 -10.62
N CYS A 82 1.15 -4.89 -10.53
CA CYS A 82 1.53 -6.27 -10.79
C CYS A 82 2.42 -6.79 -9.65
N PRO A 83 1.90 -7.58 -8.70
CA PRO A 83 0.50 -7.98 -8.53
C PRO A 83 -0.39 -6.87 -7.93
N ASP A 84 -1.71 -7.02 -8.07
CA ASP A 84 -2.70 -6.11 -7.44
C ASP A 84 -3.09 -6.61 -6.04
N TYR A 85 -2.27 -6.31 -5.03
CA TYR A 85 -2.48 -6.75 -3.63
C TYR A 85 -3.83 -6.31 -3.05
N ASN A 86 -4.31 -5.12 -3.37
CA ASN A 86 -5.59 -4.58 -2.91
C ASN A 86 -6.77 -5.38 -3.48
N ARG A 87 -6.69 -5.80 -4.75
CA ARG A 87 -7.70 -6.68 -5.35
C ARG A 87 -7.68 -8.07 -4.75
N VAL A 88 -6.49 -8.64 -4.52
CA VAL A 88 -6.34 -9.94 -3.83
C VAL A 88 -6.93 -9.86 -2.42
N LEU A 89 -6.60 -8.81 -1.66
CA LEU A 89 -7.15 -8.56 -0.32
C LEU A 89 -8.67 -8.45 -0.35
N GLN A 90 -9.22 -7.65 -1.27
CA GLN A 90 -10.66 -7.45 -1.36
C GLN A 90 -11.40 -8.77 -1.65
N ALA A 91 -10.87 -9.60 -2.55
CA ALA A 91 -11.46 -10.90 -2.84
C ALA A 91 -11.38 -11.84 -1.62
N LEU A 92 -10.24 -11.85 -0.92
CA LEU A 92 -10.05 -12.62 0.31
C LEU A 92 -10.96 -12.15 1.44
N GLU A 93 -11.22 -10.85 1.60
CA GLU A 93 -12.11 -10.35 2.65
C GLU A 93 -13.59 -10.63 2.35
N LYS A 94 -13.97 -10.63 1.07
CA LYS A 94 -15.35 -10.88 0.61
C LYS A 94 -15.71 -12.37 0.52
N ASP A 95 -14.74 -13.26 0.71
CA ASP A 95 -14.92 -14.70 0.45
C ASP A 95 -15.34 -15.00 -1.00
N ASP A 96 -14.86 -14.17 -1.93
CA ASP A 96 -15.13 -14.33 -3.35
C ASP A 96 -14.01 -15.17 -3.98
N THR A 97 -14.16 -16.49 -3.93
CA THR A 97 -13.17 -17.43 -4.47
C THR A 97 -12.92 -17.19 -5.96
N SER A 98 -13.96 -16.84 -6.75
CA SER A 98 -13.78 -16.62 -8.18
C SER A 98 -12.97 -15.35 -8.47
N ALA A 99 -13.21 -14.27 -7.72
CA ALA A 99 -12.39 -13.06 -7.83
C ALA A 99 -10.97 -13.29 -7.31
N LEU A 100 -10.82 -14.11 -6.26
CA LEU A 100 -9.51 -14.44 -5.68
C LEU A 100 -8.67 -15.24 -6.67
N ASP A 101 -9.22 -16.30 -7.26
CA ASP A 101 -8.55 -17.13 -8.26
C ASP A 101 -8.07 -16.28 -9.45
N LYS A 102 -8.93 -15.42 -9.99
CA LYS A 102 -8.56 -14.50 -11.09
C LYS A 102 -7.43 -13.54 -10.70
N SER A 103 -7.44 -13.06 -9.46
CA SER A 103 -6.40 -12.14 -8.97
C SER A 103 -5.08 -12.87 -8.75
N LEU A 104 -5.12 -14.13 -8.30
CA LEU A 104 -3.93 -14.98 -8.17
C LEU A 104 -3.36 -15.40 -9.53
N GLU A 105 -4.21 -15.68 -10.52
CA GLU A 105 -3.78 -15.90 -11.91
C GLU A 105 -3.07 -14.68 -12.50
N GLN A 106 -3.62 -13.47 -12.30
CA GLN A 106 -2.97 -12.23 -12.69
C GLN A 106 -1.64 -12.05 -11.98
N ALA A 107 -1.60 -12.28 -10.66
CA ALA A 107 -0.38 -12.17 -9.88
C ALA A 107 0.71 -13.16 -10.33
N ALA A 108 0.33 -14.40 -10.69
CA ALA A 108 1.25 -15.38 -11.25
C ALA A 108 1.82 -14.93 -12.61
N ALA A 109 1.02 -14.26 -13.43
CA ALA A 109 1.47 -13.69 -14.70
C ALA A 109 2.46 -12.52 -14.50
N CYS A 110 2.43 -11.85 -13.36
CA CYS A 110 3.38 -10.79 -12.99
C CYS A 110 4.80 -11.29 -12.70
N ALA A 111 5.01 -12.59 -12.48
CA ALA A 111 6.28 -13.18 -12.06
C ALA A 111 7.43 -13.03 -13.08
N THR A 112 7.21 -12.35 -14.22
CA THR A 112 8.28 -11.93 -15.15
C THR A 112 8.88 -10.57 -14.84
N THR A 113 8.43 -9.85 -13.80
CA THR A 113 8.88 -8.47 -13.51
C THR A 113 9.10 -8.14 -12.02
N LEU A 114 9.17 -9.15 -11.15
CA LEU A 114 9.48 -8.97 -9.71
C LEU A 114 10.98 -9.13 -9.47
N HIS A 115 11.73 -8.07 -9.78
CA HIS A 115 13.04 -7.72 -9.23
C HIS A 115 13.12 -6.20 -9.14
#